data_AF-A0A419J1J6-F1
#
_entry.id   AF-A0A419J1J6-F1
#
_cell.length_a   1.000
_cell.length_b   1.000
_cell.length_c   1.000
_cell.angle_alpha   90.00
_cell.angle_beta   90.00
_cell.angle_gamma   90.00
#
_symmetry.space_group_name_H-M   'P 1'
#
loop_
_entity.id
_entity.type
_entity.pdbx_description
1 polymer ?
#
loop_
_entity_poly.entity_id
_entity_poly.type
_entity_poly.pdbx_seq_one_letter_code
_entity_poly.pdbx_strand_id
1 'polypeptide(L)'
;MENELYNKFNEEINRYRNSLLFYAKKCDWDTFKDKAGRLFDYVESFEMSVLEKKFFRITKIIIVALCFIVILILKMNPQIYPDLARVNELMTLAALAICGFEVFFLFNYRMYIKGKISCYKKRRERFILNLQRDFEVMTVSMAA
;
A
#
# COMPACT_ATOMS: atom_id res chain seq x y z
N MET A 1 -1.61 18.39 -0.82
CA MET A 1 -1.45 17.22 -1.72
C MET A 1 -2.18 15.98 -1.19
N GLU A 2 -1.99 15.53 0.06
CA GLU A 2 -2.72 14.38 0.62
C GLU A 2 -4.24 14.61 0.72
N ASN A 3 -4.69 15.80 1.14
CA ASN A 3 -6.14 16.13 1.19
C ASN A 3 -6.82 16.15 -0.19
N GLU A 4 -6.09 16.50 -1.24
CA GLU A 4 -6.63 16.60 -2.60
C GLU A 4 -6.82 15.20 -3.22
N LEU A 5 -5.89 14.29 -2.96
CA LEU A 5 -5.98 12.87 -3.32
C LEU A 5 -7.09 12.15 -2.55
N TYR A 6 -7.24 12.48 -1.26
CA TYR A 6 -8.30 11.93 -0.42
C TYR A 6 -9.69 12.41 -0.86
N ASN A 7 -9.82 13.69 -1.19
CA ASN A 7 -11.08 14.25 -1.69
C ASN A 7 -11.45 13.66 -3.06
N LYS A 8 -10.50 13.54 -3.99
CA LYS A 8 -10.72 12.86 -5.28
C LYS A 8 -11.15 11.41 -5.09
N PHE A 9 -10.49 10.67 -4.18
CA PHE A 9 -10.86 9.29 -3.87
C PHE A 9 -12.28 9.18 -3.28
N ASN A 10 -12.65 10.07 -2.37
CA ASN A 10 -14.00 10.09 -1.79
C ASN A 10 -15.08 10.47 -2.81
N GLU A 11 -14.82 11.47 -3.66
CA GLU A 11 -15.72 11.81 -4.76
C GLU A 11 -15.92 10.63 -5.71
N GLU A 12 -14.83 9.90 -6.01
CA GLU A 12 -14.84 8.77 -6.91
C GLU A 12 -15.57 7.56 -6.29
N ILE A 13 -15.32 7.26 -5.01
CA ILE A 13 -16.11 6.28 -4.23
C ILE A 13 -17.59 6.66 -4.22
N ASN A 14 -17.93 7.93 -3.98
CA ASN A 14 -19.32 8.37 -3.93
C ASN A 14 -20.00 8.24 -5.30
N ARG A 15 -19.31 8.61 -6.39
CA ARG A 15 -19.78 8.37 -7.76
C ARG A 15 -20.03 6.89 -8.02
N TYR A 16 -19.14 6.02 -7.56
CA TYR A 16 -19.27 4.58 -7.73
C TYR A 16 -20.37 3.98 -6.88
N ARG A 17 -20.54 4.42 -5.64
CA ARG A 17 -21.66 4.01 -4.77
C ARG A 17 -23.00 4.37 -5.40
N ASN A 18 -23.12 5.58 -5.92
CA ASN A 18 -24.32 6.02 -6.62
C ASN A 18 -24.55 5.22 -7.90
N SER A 19 -23.49 4.88 -8.62
CA SER A 19 -23.56 4.02 -9.80
C SER A 19 -24.01 2.59 -9.46
N LEU A 20 -23.50 2.01 -8.37
CA LEU A 20 -23.93 0.69 -7.90
C LEU A 20 -25.40 0.68 -7.47
N LEU A 21 -25.86 1.71 -6.74
CA LEU A 21 -27.27 1.84 -6.37
C LEU A 21 -28.18 2.02 -7.59
N PHE A 22 -27.71 2.73 -8.62
CA PHE A 22 -28.41 2.88 -9.88
C PHE A 22 -28.50 1.55 -10.65
N TYR A 23 -27.39 0.81 -10.76
CA TYR A 23 -27.36 -0.48 -11.44
C TYR A 23 -28.11 -1.57 -10.67
N ALA A 24 -28.09 -1.53 -9.33
CA ALA A 24 -28.84 -2.46 -8.51
C ALA A 24 -30.36 -2.43 -8.81
N LYS A 25 -30.88 -1.26 -9.21
CA LYS A 25 -32.29 -1.06 -9.53
C LYS A 25 -32.66 -1.34 -10.99
N LYS A 26 -31.68 -1.45 -11.90
CA LYS A 26 -31.92 -1.49 -13.35
C LYS A 26 -31.29 -2.69 -14.08
N CYS A 27 -30.36 -3.39 -13.46
CA CYS A 27 -29.61 -4.46 -14.11
C CYS A 27 -29.85 -5.81 -13.43
N ASP A 28 -29.62 -6.87 -14.20
CA ASP A 28 -29.52 -8.23 -13.74
C ASP A 28 -28.28 -8.44 -12.85
N TRP A 29 -28.32 -9.52 -12.06
CA TRP A 29 -27.27 -9.83 -11.08
C TRP A 29 -25.88 -9.97 -11.71
N ASP A 30 -25.76 -10.59 -12.89
CA ASP A 30 -24.46 -10.82 -13.52
C ASP A 30 -23.80 -9.51 -13.97
N THR A 31 -24.58 -8.60 -14.56
CA THR A 31 -24.09 -7.25 -14.91
C THR A 31 -23.73 -6.44 -13.67
N PHE A 32 -24.51 -6.54 -12.59
CA PHE A 32 -24.21 -5.86 -11.32
C PHE A 32 -22.93 -6.39 -10.68
N LYS A 33 -22.78 -7.72 -10.64
CA LYS A 33 -21.60 -8.43 -10.11
C LYS A 33 -20.33 -8.04 -10.84
N ASP A 34 -20.34 -7.94 -12.17
CA ASP A 34 -19.16 -7.50 -12.93
C ASP A 34 -18.74 -6.08 -12.55
N LYS A 35 -19.70 -5.15 -12.47
CA LYS A 35 -19.43 -3.75 -12.08
C LYS A 35 -18.94 -3.62 -10.64
N ALA A 36 -19.52 -4.39 -9.72
CA ALA A 36 -19.07 -4.45 -8.34
C ALA A 36 -17.65 -5.05 -8.21
N GLY A 37 -17.34 -6.08 -9.01
CA GLY A 37 -16.00 -6.66 -9.09
C GLY A 37 -14.96 -5.63 -9.53
N ARG A 38 -15.23 -4.88 -10.59
CA ARG A 38 -14.33 -3.80 -11.06
C ARG A 38 -14.11 -2.72 -9.99
N LEU A 39 -15.13 -2.41 -9.19
CA LEU A 39 -14.99 -1.47 -8.08
C LEU A 39 -14.05 -2.00 -6.98
N PHE A 40 -14.22 -3.26 -6.60
CA PHE A 40 -13.34 -3.89 -5.62
C PHE A 40 -11.88 -3.84 -6.10
N ASP A 41 -11.67 -4.13 -7.38
CA ASP A 41 -10.35 -4.12 -8.01
C ASP A 41 -9.75 -2.70 -8.03
N TYR A 42 -10.57 -1.67 -8.30
CA TYR A 42 -10.17 -0.27 -8.23
C TYR A 42 -9.72 0.14 -6.82
N VAL A 43 -10.54 -0.14 -5.80
CA VAL A 43 -10.25 0.22 -4.40
C VAL A 43 -8.98 -0.50 -3.91
N GLU A 44 -8.82 -1.79 -4.22
CA GLU A 44 -7.59 -2.53 -3.90
C GLU A 44 -6.36 -1.94 -4.59
N SER A 45 -6.46 -1.57 -5.88
CA SER A 45 -5.36 -0.94 -6.61
C SER A 45 -4.94 0.40 -5.99
N PHE A 46 -5.92 1.18 -5.54
CA PHE A 46 -5.66 2.45 -4.86
C PHE A 46 -4.96 2.23 -3.51
N GLU A 47 -5.46 1.31 -2.67
CA GLU A 47 -4.80 0.96 -1.41
C GLU A 47 -3.36 0.49 -1.61
N MET A 48 -3.12 -0.35 -2.63
CA MET A 48 -1.77 -0.82 -2.99
C MET A 48 -0.87 0.35 -3.38
N SER A 49 -1.36 1.29 -4.19
CA SER A 49 -0.59 2.47 -4.58
C SER A 49 -0.22 3.38 -3.40
N VAL A 50 -1.10 3.47 -2.38
CA VAL A 50 -0.83 4.25 -1.16
C VAL A 50 0.23 3.56 -0.31
N LEU A 51 0.16 2.25 -0.17
CA LEU A 51 1.16 1.45 0.52
C LEU A 51 2.53 1.54 -0.16
N GLU A 52 2.58 1.42 -1.48
CA GLU A 52 3.80 1.60 -2.28
C GLU A 52 4.41 2.98 -2.06
N LYS A 53 3.61 4.05 -2.14
CA LYS A 53 4.09 5.43 -1.89
C LYS A 53 4.69 5.59 -0.50
N LYS A 54 4.05 5.01 0.53
CA LYS A 54 4.58 5.03 1.90
C LYS A 54 5.90 4.27 2.00
N PHE A 55 5.97 3.08 1.38
CA PHE A 55 7.20 2.28 1.30
C PHE A 55 8.34 3.06 0.64
N PHE A 56 8.13 3.59 -0.56
CA PHE A 56 9.13 4.39 -1.29
C PHE A 56 9.59 5.63 -0.50
N ARG A 57 8.68 6.29 0.22
CA ARG A 57 9.04 7.43 1.09
C ARG A 57 10.03 7.02 2.17
N ILE A 58 9.78 5.90 2.85
CA ILE A 58 10.67 5.37 3.91
C ILE A 58 12.00 4.89 3.30
N THR A 59 11.96 4.12 2.21
CA THR A 59 13.18 3.63 1.53
C THR A 59 14.06 4.79 1.08
N LYS A 60 13.48 5.88 0.55
CA LYS A 60 14.26 7.06 0.15
C LYS A 60 15.00 7.69 1.34
N ILE A 61 14.36 7.76 2.52
CA ILE A 61 15.00 8.29 3.73
C ILE A 61 16.18 7.41 4.13
N ILE A 62 16.02 6.08 4.09
CA ILE A 62 17.08 5.11 4.42
C ILE A 62 18.26 5.26 3.46
N ILE A 63 18.00 5.36 2.15
CA ILE A 63 19.05 5.54 1.13
C ILE A 63 19.82 6.86 1.36
N VAL A 64 19.12 7.96 1.64
CA VAL A 64 19.77 9.25 1.92
C VAL A 64 20.65 9.16 3.17
N ALA A 65 20.19 8.48 4.23
CA ALA A 65 20.98 8.27 5.43
C ALA A 65 22.25 7.44 5.13
N LEU A 66 22.13 6.37 4.33
CA LEU A 66 23.28 5.57 3.89
C LEU A 66 24.29 6.39 3.08
N CYS A 67 23.82 7.19 2.12
CA CYS A 67 24.71 8.07 1.35
C CYS A 67 25.46 9.05 2.26
N PHE A 68 24.78 9.64 3.26
CA PHE A 68 25.40 10.56 4.20
C PHE A 68 26.50 9.89 5.03
N ILE A 69 26.25 8.67 5.50
CA ILE A 69 27.23 7.89 6.28
C ILE A 69 28.45 7.54 5.42
N VAL A 70 28.25 7.10 4.17
CA VAL A 70 29.37 6.80 3.25
C VAL A 70 30.22 8.04 2.99
N ILE A 71 29.61 9.21 2.77
CA ILE A 71 30.34 10.47 2.57
C ILE A 71 31.18 10.83 3.80
N LEU A 72 30.62 10.65 5.01
CA LEU A 72 31.35 10.90 6.25
C LEU A 72 32.52 9.94 6.41
N ILE A 73 32.33 8.63 6.15
CA ILE A 73 33.40 7.63 6.22
C ILE A 73 34.52 7.98 5.23
N LEU A 74 34.20 8.33 3.98
CA LEU A 74 35.20 8.67 2.95
C LEU A 74 35.98 9.96 3.27
N LYS A 75 35.39 10.92 3.98
CA LYS A 75 36.07 12.16 4.39
C LYS A 75 36.94 11.98 5.64
N MET A 76 36.71 10.95 6.45
CA MET A 76 37.50 10.68 7.65
C MET A 76 38.79 9.93 7.27
N ASN A 77 39.87 10.68 7.05
CA ASN A 77 41.16 10.11 6.71
C ASN A 77 41.85 9.56 7.98
N PRO A 78 41.95 8.23 8.17
CA PRO A 78 42.38 7.64 9.45
C PRO A 78 43.86 7.85 9.77
N GLN A 79 44.66 8.29 8.79
CA GLN A 79 46.09 8.56 8.99
C GLN A 79 46.38 9.88 9.73
N ILE A 80 45.42 10.81 9.81
CA ILE A 80 45.65 12.16 10.35
C ILE A 80 45.16 12.29 11.81
N TYR A 81 44.18 11.47 12.22
CA TYR A 81 43.57 11.54 13.56
C TYR A 81 43.35 10.14 14.15
N PRO A 82 44.27 9.61 14.97
CA PRO A 82 44.14 8.28 15.57
C PRO A 82 42.95 8.17 16.55
N ASP A 83 42.54 9.27 17.18
CA ASP A 83 41.35 9.31 18.06
C ASP A 83 40.03 9.13 17.29
N LEU A 84 40.03 9.38 15.98
CA LEU A 84 38.87 9.19 15.10
C LEU A 84 38.68 7.72 14.66
N ALA A 85 39.63 6.82 14.96
CA ALA A 85 39.51 5.39 14.65
C ALA A 85 38.30 4.73 15.35
N ARG A 86 38.04 5.07 16.62
CA ARG A 86 36.85 4.61 17.35
C ARG A 86 35.54 5.12 16.74
N VAL A 87 35.54 6.34 16.21
CA VAL A 87 34.36 6.92 15.54
C VAL A 87 34.12 6.22 14.20
N ASN A 88 35.16 5.88 13.46
CA ASN A 88 35.06 5.10 12.23
C ASN A 88 34.47 3.69 12.47
N GLU A 89 34.89 2.97 13.50
CA GLU A 89 34.28 1.67 13.85
C GLU A 89 32.78 1.80 14.15
N LEU A 90 32.41 2.81 14.95
CA LEU A 90 31.02 3.10 15.31
C LEU A 90 30.17 3.46 14.09
N MET A 91 30.72 4.25 13.17
CA MET A 91 30.11 4.62 11.89
C MET A 91 29.94 3.42 10.97
N THR A 92 30.91 2.51 10.94
CA THR A 92 30.86 1.28 10.13
C THR A 92 29.79 0.33 10.67
N LEU A 93 29.69 0.18 12.00
CA LEU A 93 28.63 -0.57 12.66
C LEU A 93 27.24 0.05 12.41
N ALA A 94 27.13 1.38 12.46
CA ALA A 94 25.89 2.08 12.14
C ALA A 94 25.48 1.86 10.67
N ALA A 95 26.44 1.92 9.73
CA ALA A 95 26.20 1.62 8.32
C ALA A 95 25.67 0.19 8.13
N LEU A 96 26.31 -0.80 8.76
CA LEU A 96 25.88 -2.19 8.74
C LEU A 96 24.48 -2.39 9.32
N ALA A 97 24.18 -1.72 10.44
CA ALA A 97 22.86 -1.76 11.07
C ALA A 97 21.77 -1.18 10.14
N ILE A 98 22.05 -0.07 9.47
CA ILE A 98 21.10 0.56 8.54
C ILE A 98 20.89 -0.30 7.29
N CYS A 99 21.96 -0.89 6.74
CA CYS A 99 21.84 -1.88 5.66
C CYS A 99 20.99 -3.09 6.09
N GLY A 100 21.22 -3.60 7.30
CA GLY A 100 20.42 -4.71 7.86
C GLY A 100 18.94 -4.33 8.03
N PHE A 101 18.67 -3.12 8.50
CA PHE A 101 17.31 -2.59 8.61
C PHE A 101 16.63 -2.45 7.25
N GLU A 102 17.34 -1.98 6.22
CA GLU A 102 16.82 -1.86 4.86
C GLU A 102 16.39 -3.22 4.30
N VAL A 103 17.24 -4.24 4.43
CA VAL A 103 16.95 -5.60 3.98
C VAL A 103 15.75 -6.18 4.73
N PHE A 104 15.69 -6.01 6.05
CA PHE A 104 14.55 -6.43 6.87
C PHE A 104 13.26 -5.73 6.42
N PHE A 105 13.29 -4.42 6.19
CA PHE A 105 12.14 -3.64 5.76
C PHE A 105 11.64 -4.08 4.37
N LEU A 106 12.54 -4.27 3.41
CA LEU A 106 12.24 -4.80 2.08
C LEU A 106 11.60 -6.20 2.14
N PHE A 107 12.15 -7.09 2.97
CA PHE A 107 11.65 -8.45 3.11
C PHE A 107 10.23 -8.47 3.71
N ASN A 108 10.01 -7.70 4.77
CA ASN A 108 8.68 -7.58 5.38
C ASN A 108 7.66 -7.00 4.41
N TYR A 109 8.02 -5.96 3.65
CA TYR A 109 7.15 -5.39 2.63
C TYR A 109 6.78 -6.43 1.56
N ARG A 110 7.76 -7.20 1.06
CA ARG A 110 7.50 -8.27 0.09
C ARG A 110 6.60 -9.37 0.65
N MET A 111 6.83 -9.79 1.90
CA MET A 111 5.99 -10.79 2.56
C MET A 111 4.56 -10.28 2.76
N TYR A 112 4.40 -9.02 3.18
CA TYR A 112 3.11 -8.37 3.33
C TYR A 112 2.34 -8.32 2.00
N ILE A 113 2.98 -7.88 0.92
CA ILE A 113 2.37 -7.82 -0.42
C ILE A 113 1.98 -9.22 -0.91
N LYS A 114 2.85 -10.22 -0.75
CA LYS A 114 2.53 -11.62 -1.11
C LYS A 114 1.34 -12.15 -0.32
N GLY A 115 1.28 -11.89 0.98
CA GLY A 115 0.14 -12.27 1.82
C GLY A 115 -1.15 -11.61 1.37
N LYS A 116 -1.11 -10.30 1.06
CA LYS A 116 -2.27 -9.55 0.58
C LYS A 116 -2.77 -10.07 -0.77
N ILE A 117 -1.87 -10.32 -1.72
CA ILE A 117 -2.20 -10.90 -3.04
C ILE A 117 -2.78 -12.31 -2.90
N SER A 118 -2.23 -13.15 -2.01
CA SER A 118 -2.77 -14.49 -1.75
C SER A 118 -4.21 -14.44 -1.19
N CYS A 119 -4.49 -13.46 -0.34
CA CYS A 119 -5.82 -13.25 0.24
C CYS A 119 -6.78 -12.46 -0.65
N TYR A 120 -6.31 -11.86 -1.75
CA TYR A 120 -7.09 -11.00 -2.62
C TYR A 120 -8.28 -11.75 -3.23
N LYS A 121 -8.06 -12.94 -3.79
CA LYS A 121 -9.14 -13.75 -4.39
C LYS A 121 -10.24 -14.06 -3.37
N LYS A 122 -9.86 -14.47 -2.16
CA LYS A 122 -10.80 -14.75 -1.05
C LYS A 122 -11.53 -13.50 -0.55
N ARG A 123 -10.90 -12.33 -0.56
CA ARG A 123 -11.58 -11.06 -0.21
C ARG A 123 -12.57 -10.65 -1.28
N ARG A 124 -12.18 -10.74 -2.56
CA ARG A 124 -13.05 -10.44 -3.70
C ARG A 124 -14.29 -11.34 -3.71
N GLU A 125 -14.10 -12.65 -3.50
CA GLU A 125 -15.22 -13.61 -3.41
C GLU A 125 -16.17 -13.28 -2.25
N ARG A 126 -15.64 -13.00 -1.06
CA ARG A 126 -16.47 -12.59 0.09
C ARG A 126 -17.21 -11.29 -0.15
N PHE A 127 -16.58 -10.32 -0.81
CA PHE A 127 -17.21 -9.05 -1.17
C PHE A 127 -18.41 -9.25 -2.09
N ILE A 128 -18.25 -10.06 -3.15
CA ILE A 128 -19.35 -10.40 -4.07
C ILE A 128 -20.46 -11.17 -3.37
N LEU A 129 -20.14 -12.16 -2.51
CA LEU A 129 -21.14 -12.93 -1.77
C LEU A 129 -21.95 -12.09 -0.78
N ASN A 130 -21.35 -11.07 -0.18
CA ASN A 130 -22.08 -10.14 0.68
C ASN A 130 -23.03 -9.27 -0.13
N LEU A 131 -22.54 -8.72 -1.25
CA LEU A 131 -23.38 -7.95 -2.17
C LEU A 131 -24.53 -8.77 -2.76
N GLN A 132 -24.33 -10.07 -2.98
CA GLN A 132 -25.39 -10.95 -3.46
C GLN A 132 -26.53 -11.04 -2.46
N ARG A 133 -26.20 -11.30 -1.19
CA ARG A 133 -27.19 -11.33 -0.12
C ARG A 133 -27.93 -10.00 0.00
N ASP A 134 -27.22 -8.89 -0.09
CA ASP A 134 -27.83 -7.55 -0.03
C ASP A 134 -28.74 -7.28 -1.24
N PHE A 135 -28.34 -7.72 -2.43
CA PHE A 135 -29.11 -7.58 -3.67
C PHE A 135 -30.40 -8.41 -3.62
N GLU A 136 -30.31 -9.67 -3.19
CA GLU A 136 -31.46 -10.56 -3.03
C GLU A 136 -32.49 -9.96 -2.06
N VAL A 137 -32.04 -9.44 -0.90
CA VAL A 137 -32.91 -8.77 0.07
C VAL A 137 -33.60 -7.54 -0.53
N MET A 138 -32.89 -6.71 -1.31
CA MET A 138 -33.48 -5.53 -1.96
C MET A 138 -34.51 -5.90 -3.03
N THR A 139 -34.26 -6.95 -3.82
CA THR A 139 -35.22 -7.40 -4.85
C THR A 139 -36.50 -7.98 -4.25
N VAL A 140 -36.40 -8.73 -3.15
CA VAL A 140 -37.57 -9.27 -2.43
C VAL A 140 -38.42 -8.14 -1.82
N SER A 141 -37.80 -7.10 -1.28
CA SER A 141 -38.50 -5.92 -0.74
C SER A 141 -39.18 -5.04 -1.79
N MET A 142 -38.78 -5.14 -3.07
CA MET A 142 -39.40 -4.39 -4.17
C MET A 142 -40.53 -5.16 -4.87
N ALA A 143 -40.60 -6.48 -4.64
CA ALA A 143 -41.62 -7.37 -5.20
C ALA A 143 -42.83 -7.59 -4.25
N ALA A 144 -42.71 -7.19 -2.99
CA ALA A 144 -43.79 -7.19 -1.98
C ALA A 144 -44.46 -5.82 -1.88
#